data_AF-A0A501VRL6-F1
#
_entry.id   AF-A0A501VRL6-F1
#
_cell.length_a   1.000
_cell.length_b   1.000
_cell.length_c   1.000
_cell.angle_alpha   90.00
_cell.angle_beta   90.00
_cell.angle_gamma   90.00
#
_symmetry.space_group_name_H-M   'P 1'
#
loop_
_entity.id
_entity.type
_entity.pdbx_description
1 polymer ?
#
loop_
_entity_poly.entity_id
_entity_poly.type
_entity_poly.pdbx_seq_one_letter_code
_entity_poly.pdbx_strand_id
1 'polypeptide(L)' 'METARAEGLEQGLERGLEQGLERGKAEGSFAMLANLVRQQLLTSEVASQQLGMTVAEFEALLERHK' A
#
# COMPACT_ATOMS: atom_id res chain seq x y z
N MET A 1 20.28 1.59 32.83
CA MET A 1 20.48 2.61 31.76
C MET A 1 20.68 1.95 30.39
N GLU A 2 21.27 0.75 30.31
CA GLU A 2 21.49 0.04 29.03
C GLU A 2 20.23 -0.64 28.46
N THR A 3 19.31 -1.14 29.31
CA THR A 3 18.09 -1.85 28.89
C THR A 3 17.10 -0.94 28.15
N ALA A 4 16.80 0.24 28.71
CA ALA A 4 15.87 1.20 28.11
C ALA A 4 16.31 1.70 26.71
N ARG A 5 17.62 1.66 26.42
CA ARG A 5 18.18 2.06 25.12
C ARG A 5 18.04 0.96 24.07
N ALA A 6 18.18 -0.29 24.46
CA ALA A 6 17.97 -1.46 23.61
C ALA A 6 16.47 -1.64 23.30
N GLU A 7 15.62 -1.58 24.32
CA GLU A 7 14.16 -1.72 24.19
C GLU A 7 13.55 -0.62 23.30
N GLY A 8 14.02 0.64 23.44
CA GLY A 8 13.57 1.74 22.59
C GLY A 8 14.02 1.63 21.12
N LEU A 9 15.17 1.00 20.87
CA LEU A 9 15.67 0.77 19.51
C LEU A 9 14.92 -0.38 18.83
N GLU A 10 14.69 -1.49 19.54
CA GLU A 10 13.87 -2.61 19.06
C GLU A 10 12.44 -2.17 18.75
N GLN A 11 11.78 -1.45 19.66
CA GLN A 11 10.43 -0.93 19.42
C GLN A 11 10.36 0.06 18.25
N GLY A 12 11.39 0.90 18.06
CA GLY A 12 11.47 1.81 16.93
C GLY A 12 11.66 1.08 15.60
N LEU A 13 12.49 0.03 15.59
CA LEU A 13 12.76 -0.78 14.41
C LEU A 13 11.55 -1.62 14.01
N GLU A 14 10.88 -2.27 14.97
CA GLU A 14 9.66 -3.05 14.74
C GLU A 14 8.55 -2.19 14.15
N ARG A 15 8.26 -1.03 14.77
CA ARG A 15 7.23 -0.12 14.25
C ARG A 15 7.59 0.42 12.87
N GLY A 16 8.86 0.72 12.62
CA GLY A 16 9.33 1.20 11.31
C GLY A 16 9.22 0.13 10.22
N LEU A 17 9.59 -1.11 10.53
CA LEU A 17 9.45 -2.25 9.62
C LEU A 17 7.99 -2.58 9.34
N GLU A 18 7.15 -2.62 10.36
CA GLU A 18 5.73 -2.94 10.23
C GLU A 18 5.01 -1.90 9.37
N GLN A 19 5.21 -0.61 9.66
CA GLN A 19 4.67 0.48 8.84
C GLN A 19 5.22 0.49 7.40
N GLY A 20 6.52 0.22 7.24
CA GLY A 20 7.14 0.13 5.92
C GLY A 20 6.61 -1.04 5.10
N LEU A 21 6.34 -2.17 5.74
CA LEU A 21 5.86 -3.39 5.10
C LEU A 21 4.36 -3.32 4.80
N GLU A 22 3.55 -2.70 5.66
CA GLU A 22 2.14 -2.41 5.36
C GLU A 22 2.01 -1.41 4.20
N ARG A 23 2.77 -0.31 4.22
CA ARG A 23 2.78 0.64 3.10
C ARG A 23 3.26 -0.01 1.81
N GLY A 24 4.37 -0.76 1.85
CA GLY A 24 4.91 -1.45 0.68
C GLY A 24 3.94 -2.48 0.10
N LYS A 25 3.18 -3.19 0.94
CA LYS A 25 2.12 -4.11 0.49
C LYS A 25 0.96 -3.36 -0.16
N ALA A 26 0.44 -2.32 0.49
CA ALA A 26 -0.68 -1.54 -0.04
C ALA A 26 -0.33 -0.85 -1.36
N GLU A 27 0.84 -0.21 -1.42
CA GLU A 27 1.35 0.46 -2.62
C GLU A 27 1.65 -0.55 -3.74
N GLY A 28 2.24 -1.70 -3.40
CA GLY A 28 2.52 -2.78 -4.36
C GLY A 28 1.25 -3.39 -4.96
N SER A 29 0.22 -3.63 -4.13
CA SER A 29 -1.07 -4.14 -4.56
C SER A 29 -1.79 -3.15 -5.48
N PHE A 30 -1.79 -1.86 -5.15
CA PHE A 30 -2.35 -0.84 -6.03
C PHE A 30 -1.59 -0.76 -7.36
N ALA A 31 -0.26 -0.71 -7.34
CA ALA A 31 0.55 -0.61 -8.56
C ALA A 31 0.32 -1.78 -9.52
N MET A 32 0.22 -3.01 -8.99
CA MET A 32 -0.09 -4.19 -9.79
C MET A 32 -1.47 -4.07 -10.45
N LEU A 33 -2.50 -3.73 -9.67
CA LEU A 33 -3.87 -3.61 -10.17
C LEU A 33 -4.01 -2.46 -11.18
N ALA A 34 -3.40 -1.31 -10.92
CA ALA A 34 -3.37 -0.16 -11.82
C ALA A 34 -2.75 -0.52 -13.18
N ASN A 35 -1.67 -1.32 -13.19
CA ASN A 35 -1.06 -1.80 -14.44
C ASN A 35 -1.97 -2.73 -15.23
N LEU A 36 -2.74 -3.59 -14.56
CA LEU A 36 -3.69 -4.49 -15.22
C LEU A 36 -4.87 -3.71 -15.80
N VAL A 37 -5.36 -2.69 -15.09
CA VAL A 37 -6.41 -1.80 -15.60
C VAL A 37 -5.93 -1.00 -16.80
N ARG A 38 -4.69 -0.46 -16.77
CA ARG A 38 -4.10 0.24 -17.93
C ARG A 38 -3.94 -0.65 -19.15
N GLN A 39 -3.59 -1.92 -18.95
CA GLN A 39 -3.51 -2.92 -20.02
C GLN A 39 -4.88 -3.45 -20.47
N GLN A 40 -5.99 -2.93 -19.92
CA GLN A 40 -7.35 -3.38 -20.20
C GLN A 40 -7.59 -4.86 -19.87
N LEU A 41 -6.79 -5.42 -18.94
CA LEU A 41 -6.92 -6.80 -18.44
C LEU A 41 -7.88 -6.90 -17.24
N LEU A 42 -8.11 -5.77 -16.56
CA LEU A 42 -9.07 -5.62 -15.46
C LEU A 42 -9.86 -4.33 -15.64
N THR A 43 -11.06 -4.27 -15.06
CA THR A 43 -11.82 -3.02 -14.95
C THR A 43 -11.53 -2.31 -13.62
N SER A 44 -11.75 -0.99 -13.58
CA SER A 44 -11.62 -0.19 -12.35
C SER A 44 -12.51 -0.73 -11.22
N GLU A 45 -13.67 -1.31 -11.54
CA GLU A 45 -14.59 -1.90 -10.56
C GLU A 45 -13.98 -3.10 -9.84
N VAL A 46 -13.37 -4.03 -10.58
CA VAL A 46 -12.76 -5.24 -9.99
C VAL A 46 -11.53 -4.86 -9.16
N ALA A 47 -10.71 -3.95 -9.68
CA ALA A 47 -9.51 -3.50 -8.98
C ALA A 47 -9.83 -2.73 -7.69
N SER A 48 -10.82 -1.84 -7.71
CA SER A 48 -11.25 -1.09 -6.52
C SER A 48 -11.85 -1.99 -5.44
N GLN A 49 -12.68 -2.96 -5.81
CA GLN A 49 -13.21 -3.96 -4.88
C GLN A 49 -12.10 -4.77 -4.20
N GLN A 50 -11.07 -5.17 -4.95
CA GLN A 50 -9.96 -5.96 -4.41
C GLN A 50 -9.11 -5.18 -3.40
N LEU A 51 -9.11 -3.84 -3.48
CA LEU A 51 -8.46 -2.95 -2.52
C LEU A 51 -9.41 -2.47 -1.41
N GLY A 52 -10.69 -2.85 -1.46
CA GLY A 52 -11.70 -2.41 -0.48
C GLY A 52 -12.03 -0.91 -0.54
N MET A 53 -11.89 -0.29 -1.72
CA MET A 53 -12.20 1.13 -1.94
C MET A 53 -13.28 1.30 -3.02
N THR A 54 -13.78 2.53 -3.19
CA THR A 54 -14.71 2.85 -4.26
C THR A 54 -14.01 2.97 -5.62
N VAL A 55 -14.78 2.81 -6.69
CA VAL A 55 -14.26 2.97 -8.07
C VAL A 55 -13.66 4.37 -8.27
N ALA A 56 -14.35 5.41 -7.77
CA ALA A 56 -13.91 6.80 -7.89
C ALA A 56 -12.57 7.05 -7.17
N GLU A 57 -12.37 6.48 -5.98
CA GLU A 57 -11.09 6.58 -5.26
C GLU A 57 -9.96 5.91 -6.04
N PHE A 58 -10.23 4.72 -6.60
CA PHE A 58 -9.26 4.00 -7.40
C PHE A 58 -8.89 4.76 -8.69
N GLU A 59 -9.86 5.31 -9.39
CA GLU A 59 -9.64 6.12 -10.60
C GLU A 59 -8.86 7.40 -10.30
N ALA A 60 -9.16 8.09 -9.20
CA ALA A 60 -8.40 9.26 -8.77
C ALA A 60 -6.93 8.93 -8.50
N LEU A 61 -6.65 7.77 -7.88
CA LEU A 61 -5.28 7.29 -7.71
C LEU A 61 -4.63 6.94 -9.06
N LEU A 62 -5.37 6.32 -9.98
CA LEU A 62 -4.90 6.00 -11.33
C LEU A 62 -4.47 7.25 -12.13
N GLU A 63 -5.21 8.34 -11.98
CA GLU A 63 -4.90 9.64 -12.60
C GLU A 63 -3.70 10.33 -11.95
N ARG A 64 -3.60 10.27 -10.61
CA ARG A 64 -2.49 10.86 -9.86
C ARG A 64 -1.14 10.22 -10.18
N HIS A 65 -1.15 8.95 -10.60
CA HIS A 65 0.02 8.16 -10.95
C HIS A 65 0.20 7.97 -12.47
N LYS A 66 -0.30 8.89 -13.31
CA LYS A 66 -0.01 8.92 -14.75
C LYS A 66 1.47 9.13 -15.05
#